data_AF-U4T379-F1
#
_entry.id   AF-U4T379-F1
#
_cell.length_a   1.000
_cell.length_b   1.000
_cell.length_c   1.000
_cell.angle_alpha   90.00
_cell.angle_beta   90.00
_cell.angle_gamma   90.00
#
_symmetry.space_group_name_H-M   'P 1'
#
loop_
_entity.id
_entity.type
_entity.pdbx_description
1 polymer ?
#
loop_
_entity_poly.entity_id
_entity_poly.type
_entity_poly.pdbx_seq_one_letter_code
_entity_poly.pdbx_strand_id
1 'polypeptide(L)'
;MSTQILYKLALLSLPVMTLQSCVVGSDPVEKKTVAQQRATLAKNTNNIGFGPQSPRDIDRSVGQNPLVFSLAPNAKQMNLCNIHLHKNAEHKGGEFTTYAGDGNGHGYDTGYKYSGQLTVAE
;
A
#
# COMPACT_ATOMS: atom_id res chain seq x y z
N MET A 1 13.79 -47.54 -63.56
CA MET A 1 12.67 -47.32 -62.61
C MET A 1 13.18 -47.57 -61.20
N SER A 2 13.52 -46.52 -60.46
CA SER A 2 13.91 -46.64 -59.06
C SER A 2 13.26 -45.49 -58.30
N THR A 3 12.22 -45.80 -57.55
CA THR A 3 11.46 -44.87 -56.70
C THR A 3 12.07 -44.87 -55.31
N GLN A 4 12.71 -43.76 -54.93
CA GLN A 4 13.15 -43.50 -53.56
C GLN A 4 12.00 -42.85 -52.78
N ILE A 5 11.50 -43.54 -51.76
CA ILE A 5 10.47 -43.03 -50.83
C ILE A 5 11.20 -42.36 -49.66
N LEU A 6 11.16 -41.03 -49.58
CA LEU A 6 11.64 -40.27 -48.41
C LEU A 6 10.54 -40.21 -47.34
N TYR A 7 10.74 -40.87 -46.21
CA TYR A 7 9.93 -40.68 -45.01
C TYR A 7 10.37 -39.40 -44.30
N LYS A 8 9.51 -38.36 -44.32
CA LYS A 8 9.69 -37.16 -43.50
C LYS A 8 9.26 -37.45 -42.07
N LEU A 9 10.22 -37.59 -41.16
CA LEU A 9 9.97 -37.69 -39.72
C LEU A 9 9.62 -36.28 -39.19
N ALA A 10 8.36 -36.06 -38.83
CA ALA A 10 7.92 -34.81 -38.21
C ALA A 10 8.20 -34.84 -36.71
N LEU A 11 9.21 -34.10 -36.25
CA LEU A 11 9.49 -33.87 -34.84
C LEU A 11 8.45 -32.88 -34.28
N LEU A 12 7.46 -33.39 -33.53
CA LEU A 12 6.55 -32.57 -32.73
C LEU A 12 7.29 -32.09 -31.48
N SER A 13 7.70 -30.83 -31.45
CA SER A 13 8.20 -30.18 -30.23
C SER A 13 7.04 -29.88 -29.29
N LEU A 14 6.95 -30.58 -28.14
CA LEU A 14 6.03 -30.19 -27.07
C LEU A 14 6.56 -28.93 -26.36
N PRO A 15 5.73 -27.89 -26.17
CA PRO A 15 6.13 -26.73 -25.39
C PRO A 15 6.19 -27.09 -23.91
N VAL A 16 7.37 -26.91 -23.30
CA VAL A 16 7.55 -26.98 -21.85
C VAL A 16 6.87 -25.75 -21.24
N MET A 17 5.78 -25.97 -20.51
CA MET A 17 5.05 -24.90 -19.82
C MET A 17 5.80 -24.55 -18.54
N THR A 18 6.57 -23.47 -18.56
CA THR A 18 7.23 -22.92 -17.37
C THR A 18 6.18 -22.31 -16.46
N LEU A 19 6.09 -22.79 -15.21
CA LEU A 19 5.31 -22.15 -14.14
C LEU A 19 5.98 -20.82 -13.78
N GLN A 20 5.42 -19.72 -14.27
CA GLN A 20 5.81 -18.37 -13.87
C GLN A 20 5.32 -18.14 -12.43
N SER A 21 6.22 -18.11 -11.44
CA SER A 21 5.89 -17.58 -10.12
C SER A 21 5.57 -16.09 -10.25
N CYS A 22 4.35 -15.69 -9.89
CA CYS A 22 4.01 -14.28 -9.76
C CYS A 22 4.70 -13.70 -8.52
N VAL A 23 5.79 -12.96 -8.72
CA VAL A 23 6.17 -11.93 -7.76
C VAL A 23 5.04 -10.90 -7.82
N VAL A 24 4.32 -10.70 -6.72
CA VAL A 24 3.38 -9.57 -6.59
C VAL A 24 4.24 -8.30 -6.58
N GLY A 25 4.48 -7.75 -7.77
CA GLY A 25 5.11 -6.44 -7.93
C GLY A 25 4.19 -5.36 -7.36
N SER A 26 4.77 -4.43 -6.60
CA SER A 26 4.10 -3.27 -6.02
C SER A 26 3.90 -2.16 -7.05
N ASP A 27 3.30 -2.50 -8.20
CA ASP A 27 3.01 -1.51 -9.22
C ASP A 27 2.01 -0.48 -8.67
N PRO A 28 2.21 0.82 -8.94
CA PRO A 28 1.26 1.84 -8.53
C PRO A 28 -0.13 1.53 -9.06
N VAL A 29 -1.09 1.46 -8.14
CA VAL A 29 -2.49 1.23 -8.50
C VAL A 29 -3.03 2.41 -9.30
N GLU A 30 -3.97 2.14 -10.20
CA GLU A 30 -4.72 3.19 -10.87
C GLU A 30 -5.46 4.08 -9.87
N LYS A 31 -5.38 5.41 -10.06
CA LYS A 31 -6.07 6.41 -9.22
C LYS A 31 -7.58 6.14 -9.09
N LYS A 32 -8.20 5.56 -10.14
CA LYS A 32 -9.63 5.21 -10.14
C LYS A 32 -9.96 4.18 -9.07
N THR A 33 -9.07 3.21 -8.83
CA THR A 33 -9.24 2.17 -7.81
C THR A 33 -9.29 2.80 -6.42
N VAL A 34 -8.34 3.67 -6.08
CA VAL A 34 -8.34 4.37 -4.78
C VAL A 34 -9.55 5.29 -4.62
N ALA A 35 -9.96 5.96 -5.68
CA ALA A 35 -11.19 6.76 -5.66
C ALA A 35 -12.43 5.90 -5.35
N GLN A 36 -12.54 4.72 -5.96
CA GLN A 36 -13.63 3.77 -5.69
C GLN A 36 -13.57 3.20 -4.26
N GLN A 37 -12.39 2.89 -3.74
CA GLN A 37 -12.20 2.46 -2.36
C GLN A 37 -12.66 3.54 -1.37
N ARG A 38 -12.27 4.80 -1.59
CA ARG A 38 -12.69 5.94 -0.75
C ARG A 38 -14.20 6.17 -0.81
N ALA A 39 -14.80 6.08 -1.99
CA ALA A 39 -16.25 6.20 -2.15
C ALA A 39 -17.00 5.08 -1.40
N THR A 40 -16.52 3.85 -1.50
CA THR A 40 -17.07 2.69 -0.77
C THR A 40 -16.93 2.87 0.74
N LEU A 41 -15.76 3.30 1.21
CA LEU A 41 -15.52 3.59 2.63
C LEU A 41 -16.49 4.65 3.14
N ALA A 42 -16.61 5.79 2.46
CA ALA A 42 -17.51 6.86 2.85
C ALA A 42 -18.98 6.40 2.92
N LYS A 43 -19.43 5.60 1.96
CA LYS A 43 -20.76 5.00 1.97
C LYS A 43 -20.96 4.07 3.16
N ASN A 44 -19.98 3.21 3.43
CA ASN A 44 -20.09 2.19 4.46
C ASN A 44 -19.90 2.73 5.88
N THR A 45 -19.28 3.89 6.07
CA THR A 45 -19.06 4.49 7.39
C THR A 45 -20.00 5.66 7.67
N ASN A 46 -20.94 5.95 6.77
CA ASN A 46 -21.91 7.02 6.95
C ASN A 46 -22.70 6.80 8.25
N ASN A 47 -22.64 7.79 9.16
CA ASN A 47 -23.29 7.77 10.48
C ASN A 47 -22.87 6.63 11.43
N ILE A 48 -21.75 5.93 11.20
CA ILE A 48 -21.25 4.89 12.12
C ILE A 48 -20.35 5.48 13.24
N GLY A 49 -20.00 6.78 13.14
CA GLY A 49 -19.21 7.47 14.17
C GLY A 49 -17.70 7.38 13.95
N PHE A 50 -17.23 6.87 12.81
CA PHE A 50 -15.84 6.97 12.40
C PHE A 50 -15.72 7.25 10.91
N GLY A 51 -14.58 7.79 10.51
CA GLY A 51 -14.25 8.09 9.11
C GLY A 51 -12.94 7.45 8.69
N PRO A 52 -12.41 7.84 7.51
CA PRO A 52 -11.09 7.40 7.06
C PRO A 52 -10.02 7.72 8.12
N GLN A 53 -9.20 6.72 8.44
CA GLN A 53 -8.19 6.84 9.50
C GLN A 53 -6.85 7.40 9.00
N SER A 54 -6.48 7.21 7.73
CA SER A 54 -5.21 7.70 7.18
C SER A 54 -5.26 7.80 5.65
N PRO A 55 -4.34 8.57 5.04
CA PRO A 55 -3.40 9.50 5.67
C PRO A 55 -4.12 10.78 6.18
N ARG A 56 -3.67 11.34 7.30
CA ARG A 56 -4.16 12.62 7.86
C ARG A 56 -2.99 13.59 8.03
N ASP A 57 -3.29 14.88 8.02
CA ASP A 57 -2.35 15.94 8.37
C ASP A 57 -2.47 16.23 9.88
N ILE A 58 -1.47 15.83 10.66
CA ILE A 58 -1.45 15.95 12.13
C ILE A 58 -1.01 17.34 12.61
N ASP A 59 -0.47 18.18 11.72
CA ASP A 59 -0.16 19.57 12.04
C ASP A 59 -1.43 20.45 12.04
N ARG A 60 -2.55 19.92 11.54
CA ARG A 60 -3.85 20.61 11.62
C ARG A 60 -4.40 20.54 13.04
N SER A 61 -4.24 21.63 13.77
CA SER A 61 -4.84 21.85 15.09
C SER A 61 -6.36 22.07 15.08
N VAL A 62 -6.92 22.40 13.91
CA VAL A 62 -8.36 22.60 13.73
C VAL A 62 -9.07 21.28 13.45
N GLY A 63 -10.11 20.99 14.22
CA GLY A 63 -10.95 19.80 14.04
C GLY A 63 -12.05 19.75 15.09
N GLN A 64 -13.14 19.04 14.77
CA GLN A 64 -14.19 18.73 15.72
C GLN A 64 -14.37 17.21 15.72
N ASN A 65 -14.35 16.63 16.91
CA ASN A 65 -14.75 15.24 17.11
C ASN A 65 -15.83 15.23 18.19
N PRO A 66 -17.09 14.93 17.85
CA PRO A 66 -18.17 14.87 18.84
C PRO A 66 -18.03 13.67 19.79
N LEU A 67 -17.15 12.70 19.46
CA LEU A 67 -16.91 11.55 20.31
C LEU A 67 -15.96 11.90 21.46
N VAL A 68 -16.37 11.52 22.67
CA VAL A 68 -15.55 11.59 23.88
C VAL A 68 -14.92 10.23 24.10
N PHE A 69 -13.60 10.20 24.21
CA PHE A 69 -12.83 9.00 24.56
C PHE A 69 -12.37 9.10 26.00
N SER A 70 -12.36 7.97 26.71
CA SER A 70 -11.68 7.88 28.00
C SER A 70 -10.20 8.15 27.83
N LEU A 71 -9.59 8.80 28.82
CA LEU A 71 -8.15 8.96 28.85
C LEU A 71 -7.47 7.59 28.90
N ALA A 72 -6.35 7.47 28.17
CA ALA A 72 -5.47 6.32 28.32
C ALA A 72 -4.92 6.25 29.76
N PRO A 73 -4.64 5.05 30.29
CA PRO A 73 -3.98 4.90 31.58
C PRO A 73 -2.56 5.51 31.57
N ASN A 74 -1.94 5.67 32.74
CA ASN A 74 -0.59 6.21 32.83
C ASN A 74 0.39 5.35 32.00
N ALA A 75 1.35 5.98 31.32
CA ALA A 75 2.33 5.26 30.49
C ALA A 75 3.08 4.17 31.26
N LYS A 76 3.33 4.34 32.57
CA LYS A 76 3.95 3.32 33.43
C LYS A 76 3.08 2.08 33.68
N GLN A 77 1.79 2.14 33.34
CA GLN A 77 0.81 1.06 33.47
C GLN A 77 0.47 0.41 32.12
N MET A 78 0.96 0.97 31.00
CA MET A 78 0.76 0.40 29.67
C MET A 78 1.87 -0.60 29.34
N ASN A 79 1.51 -1.68 28.65
CA ASN A 79 2.46 -2.67 28.15
C ASN A 79 2.80 -2.38 26.68
N LEU A 80 4.09 -2.41 26.33
CA LEU A 80 4.51 -2.38 24.93
C LEU A 80 4.27 -3.76 24.30
N CYS A 81 3.24 -3.87 23.46
CA CYS A 81 2.88 -5.14 22.84
C CYS A 81 3.68 -5.44 21.57
N ASN A 82 4.01 -4.41 20.78
CA ASN A 82 4.67 -4.58 19.49
C ASN A 82 5.31 -3.26 19.03
N ILE A 83 6.35 -3.37 18.21
CA ILE A 83 6.90 -2.26 17.41
C ILE A 83 6.87 -2.71 15.95
N HIS A 84 6.20 -1.95 15.10
CA HIS A 84 6.27 -2.13 13.65
C HIS A 84 6.68 -0.82 12.98
N LEU A 85 7.28 -0.96 11.81
CA LEU A 85 7.78 0.16 11.04
C LEU A 85 6.97 0.30 9.75
N HIS A 86 6.76 1.55 9.36
CA HIS A 86 6.26 1.91 8.05
C HIS A 86 7.43 2.45 7.23
N LYS A 87 7.47 2.15 5.92
CA LYS A 87 8.54 2.62 5.03
C LYS A 87 8.57 4.14 4.89
N ASN A 88 7.38 4.74 4.78
CA ASN A 88 7.16 6.18 4.82
C ASN A 88 6.31 6.51 6.06
N ALA A 89 6.22 7.78 6.46
CA ALA A 89 5.29 8.17 7.50
C ALA A 89 3.84 7.93 7.05
N GLU A 90 3.01 7.32 7.89
CA GLU A 90 1.59 7.10 7.58
C GLU A 90 0.83 8.43 7.46
N HIS A 91 1.18 9.40 8.31
CA HIS A 91 0.55 10.72 8.39
C HIS A 91 1.49 11.82 7.90
N LYS A 92 0.91 12.90 7.38
CA LYS A 92 1.63 14.14 7.08
C LYS A 92 1.85 14.89 8.38
N GLY A 93 3.08 15.32 8.63
CA GLY A 93 3.41 16.17 9.77
C GLY A 93 4.90 16.42 9.87
N GLY A 94 5.27 17.55 10.48
CA GLY A 94 6.67 17.94 10.65
C GLY A 94 7.42 17.96 9.30
N GLU A 95 8.49 17.18 9.20
CA GLU A 95 9.32 17.11 7.99
C GLU A 95 8.84 16.04 6.97
N PHE A 96 7.75 15.32 7.24
CA PHE A 96 7.19 14.31 6.33
C PHE A 96 5.99 14.89 5.58
N THR A 97 6.23 15.63 4.50
CA THR A 97 5.17 16.38 3.79
C THR A 97 4.97 15.99 2.33
N THR A 98 5.90 15.22 1.76
CA THR A 98 5.84 14.81 0.34
C THR A 98 5.03 13.53 0.19
N TYR A 99 3.84 13.61 -0.40
CA TYR A 99 3.01 12.41 -0.63
C TYR A 99 3.72 11.42 -1.55
N ALA A 100 3.84 10.17 -1.12
CA ALA A 100 4.54 9.11 -1.83
C ALA A 100 3.75 8.57 -3.04
N GLY A 101 2.44 8.85 -3.10
CA GLY A 101 1.52 8.30 -4.09
C GLY A 101 0.60 7.24 -3.50
N ASP A 102 -0.25 6.67 -4.35
CA ASP A 102 -1.28 5.70 -3.95
C ASP A 102 -0.74 4.28 -3.68
N GLY A 103 0.54 4.05 -3.97
CA GLY A 103 1.20 2.77 -3.77
C GLY A 103 0.46 1.63 -4.46
N ASN A 104 0.42 0.44 -3.84
CA ASN A 104 -0.30 -0.71 -4.40
C ASN A 104 -1.82 -0.69 -4.14
N GLY A 105 -2.38 0.37 -3.55
CA GLY A 105 -3.80 0.42 -3.16
C GLY A 105 -4.20 -0.45 -1.96
N HIS A 106 -3.22 -1.08 -1.30
CA HIS A 106 -3.40 -1.90 -0.09
C HIS A 106 -2.57 -1.38 1.11
N GLY A 107 -1.98 -0.20 0.99
CA GLY A 107 -1.21 0.45 2.07
C GLY A 107 0.31 0.28 1.96
N TYR A 108 0.81 -0.45 0.97
CA TYR A 108 2.25 -0.53 0.69
C TYR A 108 2.69 0.59 -0.26
N ASP A 109 3.92 1.10 -0.09
CA ASP A 109 4.52 2.17 -0.91
C ASP A 109 3.69 3.49 -1.00
N THR A 110 2.86 3.78 0.00
CA THR A 110 2.10 5.04 0.16
C THR A 110 2.60 5.85 1.36
N GLY A 111 1.84 6.86 1.81
CA GLY A 111 2.18 7.73 2.95
C GLY A 111 2.95 8.98 2.55
N TYR A 112 3.77 9.51 3.46
CA TYR A 112 4.54 10.74 3.29
C TYR A 112 6.03 10.51 3.51
N LYS A 113 6.82 10.94 2.53
CA LYS A 113 8.29 10.89 2.57
C LYS A 113 8.84 12.06 3.34
N TYR A 114 10.03 11.86 3.92
CA TYR A 114 10.85 12.94 4.44
C TYR A 114 11.12 13.96 3.34
N SER A 115 10.91 15.23 3.65
CA SER A 115 11.01 16.34 2.71
C SER A 115 12.29 17.16 2.87
N GLY A 116 13.10 16.88 3.89
CA GLY A 116 14.37 17.55 4.13
C GLY A 116 15.54 16.93 3.37
N GLN A 117 16.75 17.32 3.75
CA GLN A 117 18.00 16.78 3.22
C GLN A 117 18.72 16.01 4.31
N LEU A 118 19.06 14.76 4.04
CA LEU A 118 19.86 13.96 4.98
C LEU A 118 21.29 14.49 4.99
N THR A 119 21.86 14.57 6.19
CA THR A 119 23.29 14.86 6.36
C THR A 119 24.10 13.58 6.15
N VAL A 120 25.43 13.69 6.10
CA VAL A 120 26.31 12.52 6.01
C VAL A 120 26.17 11.57 7.21
N ALA A 121 25.67 12.05 8.36
CA ALA A 121 25.53 11.25 9.56
C ALA A 121 24.30 10.33 9.59
N GLU A 122 23.32 10.58 8.71
CA GLU A 122 22.09 9.78 8.55
C GLU A 122 22.22 8.85 7.34
#